data_AF-G7DZ64-F1
#
_entry.id   AF-G7DZ64-F1
#
_cell.length_a   1.000
_cell.length_b   1.000
_cell.length_c   1.000
_cell.angle_alpha   90.00
_cell.angle_beta   90.00
_cell.angle_gamma   90.00
#
_symmetry.space_group_name_H-M   'P 1'
#
loop_
_entity.id
_entity.type
_entity.pdbx_description
1 polymer ?
#
loop_
_entity_poly.entity_id
_entity_poly.type
_entity_poly.pdbx_seq_one_letter_code
_entity_poly.pdbx_strand_id
1 'polypeptide(L)'
;MLAPRTSPLKSKGYTQRDNRIAEAVSAPMSSNEMTDTEPKQYFPVAGLASDGWSTDDEATVTCFCGGVQIVVPVQGKGFLGSFICNCADCHKLSASAHATNFTVLDSHLRYVRGKEQLKQFGQSDTIFLKGNKEYDDVTMTNHFCSVCGSLMFRTAGSFPGASIMRVGSVDDFTLQSTKLRPTKEQFTRDRVAWKAPTEGAEQFEGDGLHVQQPRKPRAHPCDGVHEPLKASEIRGRISTRVLLPRSYDVALQPSDICPVARMSRDDPHSKGHKYFPTAGLASDGWSSEDEATATCFCGLVQLVVPIQGSGFSPSRICNCPDCHKISGTVHSTNFNVQTSHVRFMRGEDRLTHFAQVDTVLSKDDGNDHTRTNSFCSQCGVLLYRSNASAPGIINIRLGTVDDFALQSTLRPTAEHFVRDRVGWKLPTAGAEQNWISPSSPAFADETDMTRSEQYFPIAGLAHDGWSTDEEATTTCFCGRVQLVVPIRGEGFLGARLCHCADCHKFTGSIHATNFSALTSLVRYNRGKDQLETFSQSQTMFRKDDEKTQTNSFCRTCGTLMYRFNSSVPDRVSVRVGTVDDFALHSTKLRPTVEIFTKDRVTWKPPTEGAQQFEAAPT
;
A
#
# COMPACT_ATOMS: atom_id res chain seq x y z
N MET A 1 13.81 42.84 -14.40
CA MET A 1 14.37 42.71 -13.03
C MET A 1 13.35 43.22 -12.04
N LEU A 2 12.54 42.34 -11.46
CA LEU A 2 11.62 42.63 -10.35
C LEU A 2 11.68 41.42 -9.42
N ALA A 3 12.16 41.64 -8.20
CA ALA A 3 12.43 40.63 -7.19
C ALA A 3 11.13 40.10 -6.54
N PRO A 4 11.06 38.81 -6.16
CA PRO A 4 9.92 38.27 -5.43
C PRO A 4 9.95 38.70 -3.96
N ARG A 5 8.82 39.25 -3.48
CA ARG A 5 8.60 39.54 -2.05
C ARG A 5 8.33 38.23 -1.31
N THR A 6 9.31 37.75 -0.54
CA THR A 6 9.11 36.73 0.48
C THR A 6 8.58 37.40 1.75
N SER A 7 7.36 37.03 2.15
CA SER A 7 6.83 37.37 3.48
C SER A 7 7.08 36.16 4.39
N PRO A 8 7.77 36.30 5.54
CA PRO A 8 7.99 35.18 6.42
C PRO A 8 6.71 34.86 7.20
N LEU A 9 6.02 33.79 6.80
CA LEU A 9 5.06 33.11 7.68
C LEU A 9 5.87 32.50 8.84
N LYS A 10 5.76 33.11 10.01
CA LYS A 10 6.31 32.58 11.26
C LYS A 10 5.65 31.21 11.52
N SER A 11 6.41 30.14 11.33
CA SER A 11 6.05 28.80 11.82
C SER A 11 6.01 28.84 13.34
N LYS A 12 4.81 28.81 13.93
CA LYS A 12 4.68 28.37 15.32
C LYS A 12 4.95 26.87 15.33
N GLY A 13 6.00 26.47 16.04
CA GLY A 13 6.44 25.08 16.14
C GLY A 13 5.31 24.15 16.59
N TYR A 14 5.17 23.03 15.88
CA TYR A 14 4.29 21.93 16.24
C TYR A 14 4.89 21.19 17.43
N THR A 15 4.40 21.52 18.63
CA THR A 15 4.68 20.74 19.83
C THR A 15 3.82 19.46 19.81
N GLN A 16 4.44 18.37 20.29
CA GLN A 16 3.90 17.03 20.54
C GLN A 16 2.38 16.88 20.41
N ARG A 17 1.93 16.10 19.41
CA ARG A 17 0.55 15.59 19.34
C ARG A 17 0.22 14.79 20.59
N ASP A 18 -0.94 15.09 21.17
CA ASP A 18 -1.52 14.40 22.34
C ASP A 18 -1.53 12.87 22.17
N ASN A 19 -0.73 12.20 23.00
CA ASN A 19 -0.65 10.74 23.13
C ASN A 19 -1.85 10.12 23.89
N ARG A 20 -3.00 10.79 24.00
CA ARG A 20 -4.12 10.35 24.88
C ARG A 20 -5.14 9.42 24.23
N ILE A 21 -4.75 8.65 23.21
CA ILE A 21 -5.59 7.57 22.64
C ILE A 21 -4.85 6.21 22.67
N ALA A 22 -3.58 6.18 23.09
CA ALA A 22 -2.78 4.95 23.15
C ALA A 22 -3.15 3.99 24.32
N GLU A 23 -4.04 4.39 25.23
CA GLU A 23 -4.42 3.56 26.39
C GLU A 23 -5.68 2.69 26.18
N ALA A 24 -6.34 2.74 25.02
CA ALA A 24 -7.62 2.04 24.82
C ALA A 24 -7.57 0.72 23.99
N VAL A 25 -6.39 0.20 23.61
CA VAL A 25 -6.32 -0.96 22.67
C VAL A 25 -5.44 -2.13 23.15
N SER A 26 -5.15 -2.25 24.44
CA SER A 26 -4.33 -3.34 25.00
C SER A 26 -5.10 -4.39 25.82
N ALA A 27 -6.43 -4.46 25.72
CA ALA A 27 -7.22 -5.55 26.31
C ALA A 27 -7.93 -6.38 25.22
N PRO A 28 -7.96 -7.73 25.32
CA PRO A 28 -8.80 -8.54 24.46
C PRO A 28 -10.26 -8.17 24.75
N MET A 29 -10.96 -7.63 23.74
CA MET A 29 -12.36 -7.27 23.88
C MET A 29 -13.20 -8.53 24.14
N SER A 30 -13.67 -8.68 25.37
CA SER A 30 -14.81 -9.53 25.69
C SER A 30 -16.04 -8.96 25.00
N SER A 31 -16.88 -9.84 24.43
CA SER A 31 -18.01 -9.55 23.55
C SER A 31 -19.22 -8.86 24.21
N ASN A 32 -19.02 -7.99 25.20
CA ASN A 32 -20.08 -7.24 25.87
C ASN A 32 -19.51 -5.92 26.38
N GLU A 33 -19.43 -4.90 25.52
CA GLU A 33 -19.48 -3.46 25.85
C GLU A 33 -19.27 -2.66 24.54
N MET A 34 -20.29 -2.66 23.68
CA MET A 34 -20.40 -1.71 22.58
C MET A 34 -21.17 -0.51 23.14
N THR A 35 -20.46 0.46 23.72
CA THR A 35 -21.09 1.73 24.09
C THR A 35 -21.35 2.55 22.83
N ASP A 36 -22.61 2.90 22.66
CA ASP A 36 -23.27 3.59 21.55
C ASP A 36 -22.80 5.06 21.42
N THR A 37 -21.51 5.29 21.14
CA THR A 37 -21.01 6.63 20.82
C THR A 37 -20.99 6.81 19.31
N GLU A 38 -21.78 7.75 18.80
CA GLU A 38 -21.75 8.13 17.38
C GLU A 38 -20.30 8.38 16.91
N PRO A 39 -19.92 7.91 15.71
CA PRO A 39 -18.57 8.07 15.22
C PRO A 39 -18.24 9.56 15.06
N LYS A 40 -17.25 10.04 15.81
CA LYS A 40 -16.80 11.43 15.74
C LYS A 40 -16.25 11.74 14.34
N GLN A 41 -16.64 12.90 13.81
CA GLN A 41 -16.15 13.40 12.52
C GLN A 41 -14.61 13.43 12.47
N TYR A 42 -14.05 13.14 11.31
CA TYR A 42 -12.62 12.97 11.11
C TYR A 42 -12.18 13.71 9.84
N PHE A 43 -11.53 14.85 10.03
CA PHE A 43 -11.00 15.70 8.97
C PHE A 43 -9.47 15.63 8.98
N PRO A 44 -8.85 14.67 8.27
CA PRO A 44 -7.40 14.62 8.18
C PRO A 44 -6.85 15.82 7.42
N VAL A 45 -5.59 16.17 7.69
CA VAL A 45 -4.82 17.02 6.79
C VAL A 45 -4.59 16.23 5.50
N ALA A 46 -5.25 16.64 4.42
CA ALA A 46 -5.24 15.97 3.14
C ALA A 46 -5.29 17.00 2.01
N GLY A 47 -4.15 17.22 1.34
CA GLY A 47 -3.99 18.36 0.43
C GLY A 47 -3.79 19.70 1.15
N LEU A 48 -4.09 20.81 0.46
CA LEU A 48 -3.78 22.17 0.94
C LEU A 48 -4.93 22.86 1.70
N ALA A 49 -6.15 22.34 1.59
CA ALA A 49 -7.33 22.91 2.25
C ALA A 49 -7.59 22.27 3.62
N SER A 50 -8.12 23.06 4.55
CA SER A 50 -8.52 22.62 5.90
C SER A 50 -9.89 23.18 6.32
N ASP A 51 -10.67 23.66 5.35
CA ASP A 51 -11.98 24.30 5.54
C ASP A 51 -13.16 23.38 5.20
N GLY A 52 -12.92 22.07 5.13
CA GLY A 52 -13.96 21.08 4.91
C GLY A 52 -14.85 20.88 6.14
N TRP A 53 -16.09 20.48 5.90
CA TRP A 53 -17.09 20.23 6.94
C TRP A 53 -18.13 19.21 6.47
N SER A 54 -18.89 18.67 7.42
CA SER A 54 -20.04 17.82 7.18
C SER A 54 -21.14 18.09 8.22
N THR A 55 -22.39 17.87 7.81
CA THR A 55 -23.57 17.77 8.67
C THR A 55 -24.15 16.37 8.49
N ASP A 56 -25.34 16.15 9.04
CA ASP A 56 -26.03 14.89 8.79
C ASP A 56 -26.48 14.71 7.34
N ASP A 57 -26.82 15.80 6.65
CA ASP A 57 -27.45 15.75 5.34
C ASP A 57 -26.49 16.03 4.18
N GLU A 58 -25.46 16.83 4.42
CA GLU A 58 -24.54 17.29 3.39
C GLU A 58 -23.08 17.36 3.89
N ALA A 59 -22.15 17.33 2.95
CA ALA A 59 -20.72 17.46 3.24
C ALA A 59 -19.99 18.18 2.10
N THR A 60 -18.80 18.67 2.40
CA THR A 60 -17.91 19.21 1.36
C THR A 60 -17.07 18.11 0.73
N VAL A 61 -16.92 18.22 -0.60
CA VAL A 61 -15.89 17.53 -1.39
C VAL A 61 -14.91 18.56 -1.92
N THR A 62 -13.62 18.35 -1.67
CA THR A 62 -12.57 19.31 -2.02
C THR A 62 -11.46 18.63 -2.81
N CYS A 63 -11.00 19.28 -3.89
CA CYS A 63 -9.88 18.81 -4.68
C CYS A 63 -8.56 18.90 -3.89
N PHE A 64 -7.51 18.22 -4.35
CA PHE A 64 -6.28 18.11 -3.58
C PHE A 64 -5.56 19.45 -3.32
N CYS A 65 -5.56 20.38 -4.26
CA CYS A 65 -4.99 21.73 -4.02
C CYS A 65 -5.93 22.68 -3.26
N GLY A 66 -7.16 22.26 -2.97
CA GLY A 66 -8.15 23.13 -2.33
C GLY A 66 -8.84 24.14 -3.25
N GLY A 67 -8.47 24.21 -4.54
CA GLY A 67 -9.02 25.20 -5.47
C GLY A 67 -10.49 25.00 -5.82
N VAL A 68 -10.98 23.76 -5.82
CA VAL A 68 -12.37 23.38 -6.10
C VAL A 68 -13.00 22.76 -4.86
N GLN A 69 -14.15 23.29 -4.44
CA GLN A 69 -14.95 22.72 -3.36
C GLN A 69 -16.44 22.76 -3.72
N ILE A 70 -17.12 21.63 -3.49
CA ILE A 70 -18.53 21.44 -3.81
C ILE A 70 -19.21 20.88 -2.55
N VAL A 71 -20.40 21.36 -2.24
CA VAL A 71 -21.29 20.76 -1.24
C VAL A 71 -22.16 19.72 -1.93
N VAL A 72 -22.22 18.53 -1.32
CA VAL A 72 -22.96 17.37 -1.82
C VAL A 72 -23.88 16.82 -0.74
N PRO A 73 -25.06 16.26 -1.11
CA PRO A 73 -25.86 15.48 -0.18
C PRO A 73 -25.18 14.14 0.12
N VAL A 74 -25.28 13.69 1.37
CA VAL A 74 -24.76 12.39 1.82
C VAL A 74 -25.88 11.42 2.21
N GLN A 75 -27.13 11.88 2.14
CA GLN A 75 -28.36 11.10 2.28
C GLN A 75 -29.54 11.85 1.64
N GLY A 76 -30.73 11.25 1.71
CA GLY A 76 -31.97 11.88 1.23
C GLY A 76 -32.10 11.93 -0.30
N LYS A 77 -33.03 12.74 -0.81
CA LYS A 77 -33.48 12.71 -2.21
C LYS A 77 -32.40 13.06 -3.24
N GLY A 78 -31.39 13.83 -2.84
CA GLY A 78 -30.28 14.21 -3.71
C GLY A 78 -29.19 13.14 -3.82
N PHE A 79 -29.19 12.12 -2.96
CA PHE A 79 -28.19 11.06 -2.92
C PHE A 79 -28.76 9.77 -3.52
N LEU A 80 -28.11 9.25 -4.56
CA LEU A 80 -28.59 8.09 -5.33
C LEU A 80 -27.88 6.78 -4.97
N GLY A 81 -26.82 6.84 -4.17
CA GLY A 81 -26.12 5.67 -3.65
C GLY A 81 -24.61 5.68 -3.88
N SER A 82 -23.92 4.84 -3.12
CA SER A 82 -22.47 4.62 -3.12
C SER A 82 -22.12 3.25 -3.70
N PHE A 83 -21.04 3.18 -4.49
CA PHE A 83 -20.64 1.95 -5.18
C PHE A 83 -19.13 1.89 -5.47
N ILE A 84 -18.63 0.67 -5.60
CA ILE A 84 -17.30 0.38 -6.16
C ILE A 84 -17.46 0.01 -7.63
N CYS A 85 -16.58 0.54 -8.48
CA CYS A 85 -16.53 0.18 -9.89
C CYS A 85 -15.14 -0.34 -10.25
N ASN A 86 -15.09 -1.59 -10.71
CA ASN A 86 -13.87 -2.26 -11.17
C ASN A 86 -13.70 -2.19 -12.70
N CYS A 87 -14.48 -1.36 -13.41
CA CYS A 87 -14.34 -1.28 -14.86
C CYS A 87 -12.98 -0.66 -15.24
N ALA A 88 -12.48 -1.01 -16.43
CA ALA A 88 -11.15 -0.60 -16.85
C ALA A 88 -10.97 0.93 -16.94
N ASP A 89 -12.02 1.67 -17.31
CA ASP A 89 -12.05 3.14 -17.21
C ASP A 89 -11.81 3.63 -15.78
N CYS A 90 -12.47 3.02 -14.79
CA CYS A 90 -12.35 3.46 -13.40
C CYS A 90 -10.97 3.19 -12.82
N HIS A 91 -10.25 2.17 -13.29
CA HIS A 91 -8.86 1.95 -12.91
C HIS A 91 -7.97 3.07 -13.44
N LYS A 92 -8.06 3.38 -14.74
CA LYS A 92 -7.29 4.47 -15.34
C LYS A 92 -7.61 5.82 -14.73
N LEU A 93 -8.88 6.13 -14.54
CA LEU A 93 -9.33 7.44 -14.04
C LEU A 93 -8.99 7.69 -12.57
N SER A 94 -9.06 6.65 -11.73
CA SER A 94 -8.61 6.75 -10.33
C SER A 94 -7.10 6.56 -10.17
N ALA A 95 -6.44 6.11 -11.24
CA ALA A 95 -5.04 5.69 -11.22
C ALA A 95 -4.78 4.66 -10.09
N SER A 96 -5.75 3.77 -9.88
CA SER A 96 -5.78 2.76 -8.81
C SER A 96 -6.47 1.49 -9.32
N ALA A 97 -6.56 0.46 -8.49
CA ALA A 97 -7.14 -0.83 -8.87
C ALA A 97 -8.68 -0.87 -8.88
N HIS A 98 -9.36 0.25 -8.63
CA HIS A 98 -10.81 0.49 -8.78
C HIS A 98 -11.12 1.93 -8.37
N ALA A 99 -12.36 2.38 -8.65
CA ALA A 99 -12.89 3.62 -8.10
C ALA A 99 -13.96 3.35 -7.04
N THR A 100 -13.96 4.16 -5.97
CA THR A 100 -15.04 4.23 -4.99
C THR A 100 -15.82 5.52 -5.22
N ASN A 101 -17.12 5.39 -5.49
CA ASN A 101 -17.95 6.46 -6.01
C ASN A 101 -19.24 6.60 -5.23
N PHE A 102 -19.90 7.73 -5.42
CA PHE A 102 -21.29 7.91 -5.06
C PHE A 102 -21.97 8.83 -6.07
N THR A 103 -23.25 8.65 -6.29
CA THR A 103 -23.99 9.44 -7.28
C THR A 103 -24.93 10.40 -6.58
N VAL A 104 -24.97 11.64 -7.05
CA VAL A 104 -25.88 12.68 -6.55
C VAL A 104 -26.58 13.39 -7.70
N LEU A 105 -27.75 13.97 -7.43
CA LEU A 105 -28.45 14.80 -8.41
C LEU A 105 -27.80 16.18 -8.51
N ASP A 106 -27.64 16.68 -9.74
CA ASP A 106 -27.00 17.98 -10.03
C ASP A 106 -27.78 19.14 -9.38
N SER A 107 -29.09 18.99 -9.22
CA SER A 107 -29.96 19.95 -8.53
C SER A 107 -29.62 20.15 -7.05
N HIS A 108 -28.84 19.24 -6.46
CA HIS A 108 -28.40 19.29 -5.06
C HIS A 108 -26.90 19.58 -4.92
N LEU A 109 -26.20 19.86 -6.04
CA LEU A 109 -24.81 20.28 -6.01
C LEU A 109 -24.70 21.80 -5.85
N ARG A 110 -23.89 22.25 -4.89
CA ARG A 110 -23.60 23.67 -4.69
C ARG A 110 -22.09 23.91 -4.67
N TYR A 111 -21.60 24.69 -5.64
CA TYR A 111 -20.20 25.09 -5.66
C TYR A 111 -19.93 26.11 -4.56
N VAL A 112 -18.94 25.84 -3.72
CA VAL A 112 -18.39 26.83 -2.80
C VAL A 112 -17.37 27.69 -3.55
N ARG A 113 -16.50 27.06 -4.35
CA ARG A 113 -15.47 27.73 -5.17
C ARG A 113 -14.94 26.83 -6.29
N GLY A 114 -14.24 27.44 -7.24
CA GLY A 114 -13.41 26.73 -8.22
C GLY A 114 -14.15 26.06 -9.35
N LYS A 115 -15.41 26.43 -9.62
CA LYS A 115 -16.17 25.87 -10.75
C LYS A 115 -15.45 26.13 -12.07
N GLU A 116 -14.89 27.32 -12.22
CA GLU A 116 -14.07 27.78 -13.34
C GLU A 116 -12.72 27.05 -13.47
N GLN A 117 -12.25 26.40 -12.41
CA GLN A 117 -11.01 25.63 -12.42
C GLN A 117 -11.20 24.18 -12.87
N LEU A 118 -12.45 23.74 -13.10
CA LEU A 118 -12.74 22.42 -13.63
C LEU A 118 -12.49 22.37 -15.15
N LYS A 119 -11.62 21.46 -15.56
CA LYS A 119 -11.48 21.03 -16.96
C LYS A 119 -12.34 19.81 -17.22
N GLN A 120 -12.76 19.68 -18.47
CA GLN A 120 -13.62 18.60 -18.92
C GLN A 120 -12.92 17.75 -19.98
N PHE A 121 -13.07 16.44 -19.88
CA PHE A 121 -12.68 15.50 -20.93
C PHE A 121 -13.80 14.50 -21.15
N GLY A 122 -14.43 14.56 -22.33
CA GLY A 122 -15.53 13.69 -22.72
C GLY A 122 -15.11 12.69 -23.80
N GLN A 123 -15.60 11.47 -23.72
CA GLN A 123 -15.52 10.50 -24.80
C GLN A 123 -16.67 9.50 -24.78
N SER A 124 -16.97 8.92 -25.94
CA SER A 124 -18.09 8.00 -26.13
C SER A 124 -17.64 6.53 -26.28
N ASP A 125 -16.35 6.27 -26.49
CA ASP A 125 -15.79 4.91 -26.51
C ASP A 125 -15.43 4.45 -25.10
N THR A 126 -16.46 4.14 -24.30
CA THR A 126 -16.31 3.68 -22.92
C THR A 126 -16.88 2.28 -22.74
N ILE A 127 -16.30 1.52 -21.81
CA ILE A 127 -16.72 0.14 -21.47
C ILE A 127 -18.21 0.01 -21.15
N PHE A 128 -18.83 1.10 -20.69
CA PHE A 128 -20.21 1.13 -20.25
C PHE A 128 -21.21 1.28 -21.42
N LEU A 129 -20.87 2.02 -22.48
CA LEU A 129 -21.84 2.41 -23.51
C LEU A 129 -21.41 2.06 -24.95
N LYS A 130 -20.25 1.43 -25.13
CA LYS A 130 -19.79 0.94 -26.43
C LYS A 130 -20.82 -0.02 -27.04
N GLY A 131 -21.44 0.41 -28.14
CA GLY A 131 -22.43 -0.37 -28.87
C GLY A 131 -23.85 -0.34 -28.29
N ASN A 132 -24.10 0.43 -27.22
CA ASN A 132 -25.46 0.58 -26.68
C ASN A 132 -26.27 1.58 -27.52
N LYS A 133 -27.13 1.06 -28.40
CA LYS A 133 -28.05 1.86 -29.26
C LYS A 133 -29.31 2.34 -28.54
N GLU A 134 -29.42 2.11 -27.23
CA GLU A 134 -30.58 2.53 -26.44
C GLU A 134 -30.55 4.03 -26.13
N TYR A 135 -29.37 4.61 -25.99
CA TYR A 135 -29.17 6.01 -25.64
C TYR A 135 -28.68 6.82 -26.85
N ASP A 136 -29.27 8.00 -27.02
CA ASP A 136 -28.87 8.95 -28.07
C ASP A 136 -27.53 9.61 -27.76
N ASP A 137 -27.21 9.81 -26.48
CA ASP A 137 -25.90 10.27 -26.02
C ASP A 137 -25.28 9.26 -25.06
N VAL A 138 -24.13 8.74 -25.45
CA VAL A 138 -23.34 7.75 -24.72
C VAL A 138 -22.04 8.32 -24.15
N THR A 139 -21.90 9.65 -24.17
CA THR A 139 -20.67 10.33 -23.77
C THR A 139 -20.52 10.30 -22.25
N MET A 140 -19.33 9.89 -21.79
CA MET A 140 -18.91 10.05 -20.40
C MET A 140 -17.92 11.19 -20.29
N THR A 141 -18.22 12.17 -19.44
CA THR A 141 -17.40 13.37 -19.25
C THR A 141 -16.80 13.42 -17.86
N ASN A 142 -15.48 13.57 -17.80
CA ASN A 142 -14.70 13.73 -16.57
C ASN A 142 -14.58 15.21 -16.23
N HIS A 143 -14.79 15.59 -14.98
CA HIS A 143 -14.62 16.95 -14.48
C HIS A 143 -13.50 16.96 -13.42
N PHE A 144 -12.34 17.51 -13.76
CA PHE A 144 -11.15 17.47 -12.91
C PHE A 144 -10.54 18.85 -12.68
N CYS A 145 -9.88 19.04 -11.54
CA CYS A 145 -9.21 20.29 -11.22
C CYS A 145 -8.01 20.51 -12.15
N SER A 146 -7.97 21.66 -12.82
CA SER A 146 -6.88 22.04 -13.74
C SER A 146 -5.53 22.27 -13.06
N VAL A 147 -5.52 22.48 -11.74
CA VAL A 147 -4.29 22.75 -10.96
C VAL A 147 -3.66 21.47 -10.45
N CYS A 148 -4.43 20.60 -9.79
CA CYS A 148 -3.89 19.39 -9.15
C CYS A 148 -4.26 18.07 -9.83
N GLY A 149 -5.10 18.09 -10.87
CA GLY A 149 -5.53 16.89 -11.59
C GLY A 149 -6.60 16.06 -10.87
N SER A 150 -6.97 16.37 -9.63
CA SER A 150 -8.02 15.64 -8.90
C SER A 150 -9.30 15.56 -9.71
N LEU A 151 -9.73 14.34 -10.01
CA LEU A 151 -11.01 14.06 -10.64
C LEU A 151 -12.13 14.24 -9.61
N MET A 152 -12.98 15.25 -9.78
CA MET A 152 -14.01 15.59 -8.81
C MET A 152 -15.27 14.75 -9.01
N PHE A 153 -15.72 14.65 -10.26
CA PHE A 153 -16.89 13.86 -10.63
C PHE A 153 -16.90 13.52 -12.13
N ARG A 154 -17.83 12.64 -12.52
CA ARG A 154 -18.17 12.37 -13.92
C ARG A 154 -19.65 12.61 -14.17
N THR A 155 -19.99 12.97 -15.39
CA THR A 155 -21.36 13.02 -15.89
C THR A 155 -21.51 12.07 -17.07
N ALA A 156 -22.70 11.51 -17.25
CA ALA A 156 -23.02 10.60 -18.35
C ALA A 156 -24.16 11.20 -19.18
N GLY A 157 -24.01 11.23 -20.51
CA GLY A 157 -25.09 11.61 -21.41
C GLY A 157 -26.32 10.71 -21.29
N SER A 158 -26.10 9.44 -20.98
CA SER A 158 -27.15 8.44 -20.73
C SER A 158 -27.85 8.58 -19.38
N PHE A 159 -27.28 9.37 -18.46
CA PHE A 159 -27.86 9.64 -17.14
C PHE A 159 -27.79 11.15 -16.81
N PRO A 160 -28.56 11.98 -17.52
CA PRO A 160 -28.49 13.44 -17.39
C PRO A 160 -29.03 13.91 -16.04
N GLY A 161 -28.46 15.00 -15.52
CA GLY A 161 -28.89 15.62 -14.26
C GLY A 161 -28.33 14.95 -13.00
N ALA A 162 -27.34 14.07 -13.15
CA ALA A 162 -26.63 13.44 -12.04
C ALA A 162 -25.12 13.43 -12.26
N SER A 163 -24.40 13.50 -11.13
CA SER A 163 -22.95 13.49 -11.07
C SER A 163 -22.45 12.31 -10.26
N ILE A 164 -21.51 11.55 -10.83
CA ILE A 164 -20.81 10.44 -10.19
C ILE A 164 -19.58 11.02 -9.49
N MET A 165 -19.74 11.30 -8.21
CA MET A 165 -18.74 11.87 -7.32
C MET A 165 -17.74 10.81 -6.84
N ARG A 166 -16.62 11.30 -6.30
CA ARG A 166 -15.50 10.48 -5.79
C ARG A 166 -15.53 10.42 -4.26
N VAL A 167 -15.59 9.22 -3.68
CA VAL A 167 -15.62 9.09 -2.20
C VAL A 167 -14.34 9.65 -1.56
N GLY A 168 -13.18 9.48 -2.22
CA GLY A 168 -11.91 9.98 -1.70
C GLY A 168 -11.77 11.50 -1.66
N SER A 169 -12.65 12.26 -2.36
CA SER A 169 -12.62 13.73 -2.35
C SER A 169 -13.45 14.35 -1.22
N VAL A 170 -14.23 13.56 -0.48
CA VAL A 170 -15.00 14.00 0.69
C VAL A 170 -14.05 14.42 1.82
N ASP A 171 -14.34 15.54 2.47
CA ASP A 171 -13.46 16.10 3.51
C ASP A 171 -13.57 15.37 4.85
N ASP A 172 -14.78 14.95 5.23
CA ASP A 172 -14.99 14.10 6.41
C ASP A 172 -14.79 12.63 6.06
N PHE A 173 -13.67 12.06 6.50
CA PHE A 173 -13.30 10.67 6.21
C PHE A 173 -14.17 9.67 6.96
N THR A 174 -14.88 10.08 8.02
CA THR A 174 -15.86 9.24 8.72
C THR A 174 -16.98 8.79 7.80
N LEU A 175 -17.38 9.67 6.88
CA LEU A 175 -18.42 9.40 5.90
C LEU A 175 -18.04 8.26 4.96
N GLN A 176 -16.74 8.11 4.64
CA GLN A 176 -16.25 7.03 3.79
C GLN A 176 -16.53 5.64 4.38
N SER A 177 -16.62 5.53 5.71
CA SER A 177 -16.93 4.27 6.40
C SER A 177 -18.39 4.15 6.85
N THR A 178 -19.17 5.22 6.77
CA THR A 178 -20.55 5.30 7.25
C THR A 178 -21.52 5.56 6.08
N LYS A 179 -21.99 6.80 5.89
CA LYS A 179 -23.02 7.17 4.90
C LYS A 179 -22.61 6.91 3.44
N LEU A 180 -21.31 6.91 3.16
CA LEU A 180 -20.75 6.66 1.83
C LEU A 180 -20.10 5.28 1.69
N ARG A 181 -20.29 4.38 2.67
CA ARG A 181 -19.88 2.97 2.53
C ARG A 181 -20.57 2.40 1.29
N PRO A 182 -19.82 1.79 0.35
CA PRO A 182 -20.40 1.22 -0.87
C PRO A 182 -21.44 0.15 -0.56
N THR A 183 -22.59 0.22 -1.23
CA THR A 183 -23.67 -0.78 -1.14
C THR A 183 -23.73 -1.68 -2.37
N LYS A 184 -23.05 -1.28 -3.45
CA LYS A 184 -22.92 -2.03 -4.70
C LYS A 184 -21.46 -2.13 -5.12
N GLU A 185 -21.10 -3.24 -5.74
CA GLU A 185 -19.83 -3.44 -6.43
C GLU A 185 -20.12 -3.93 -7.84
N GLN A 186 -19.77 -3.13 -8.83
CA GLN A 186 -20.06 -3.39 -10.24
C GLN A 186 -18.80 -3.67 -11.05
N PHE A 187 -19.01 -4.29 -12.21
CA PHE A 187 -17.95 -4.82 -13.08
C PHE A 187 -17.05 -5.84 -12.37
N THR A 188 -17.61 -6.71 -11.54
CA THR A 188 -16.85 -7.66 -10.72
C THR A 188 -16.03 -8.66 -11.53
N ARG A 189 -16.38 -8.87 -12.81
CA ARG A 189 -15.58 -9.66 -13.76
C ARG A 189 -14.18 -9.04 -14.03
N ASP A 190 -14.09 -7.71 -13.90
CA ASP A 190 -12.90 -6.91 -14.17
C ASP A 190 -12.12 -6.62 -12.87
N ARG A 191 -12.59 -7.14 -11.72
CA ARG A 191 -11.91 -6.99 -10.43
C ARG A 191 -10.55 -7.68 -10.45
N VAL A 192 -9.52 -6.98 -9.98
CA VAL A 192 -8.18 -7.58 -9.79
C VAL A 192 -8.23 -8.80 -8.86
N ALA A 193 -7.53 -9.87 -9.23
CA ALA A 193 -7.66 -11.17 -8.56
C ALA A 193 -7.29 -11.15 -7.06
N TRP A 194 -6.41 -10.24 -6.65
CA TRP A 194 -5.99 -10.09 -5.25
C TRP A 194 -6.94 -9.25 -4.38
N LYS A 195 -7.95 -8.59 -4.98
CA LYS A 195 -8.96 -7.81 -4.23
C LYS A 195 -10.14 -8.72 -3.89
N ALA A 196 -10.41 -8.86 -2.59
CA ALA A 196 -11.61 -9.54 -2.11
C ALA A 196 -12.90 -8.76 -2.50
N PRO A 197 -14.04 -9.47 -2.67
CA PRO A 197 -15.35 -8.83 -2.75
C PRO A 197 -15.59 -7.92 -1.54
N THR A 198 -16.25 -6.77 -1.77
CA THR A 198 -16.58 -5.85 -0.70
C THR A 198 -17.73 -6.39 0.15
N GLU A 199 -17.47 -6.56 1.44
CA GLU A 199 -18.43 -7.15 2.38
C GLU A 199 -19.70 -6.30 2.50
N GLY A 200 -20.85 -6.95 2.32
CA GLY A 200 -22.17 -6.32 2.38
C GLY A 200 -22.59 -5.56 1.13
N ALA A 201 -21.74 -5.47 0.10
CA ALA A 201 -22.09 -4.84 -1.16
C ALA A 201 -22.67 -5.86 -2.16
N GLU A 202 -23.80 -5.54 -2.78
CA GLU A 202 -24.39 -6.33 -3.87
C GLU A 202 -23.44 -6.36 -5.07
N GLN A 203 -23.19 -7.54 -5.62
CA GLN A 203 -22.16 -7.78 -6.63
C GLN A 203 -22.78 -7.89 -8.03
N PHE A 204 -22.25 -7.14 -9.00
CA PHE A 204 -22.70 -7.14 -10.39
C PHE A 204 -21.52 -7.38 -11.35
N GLU A 205 -21.63 -8.39 -12.22
CA GLU A 205 -20.58 -8.68 -13.22
C GLU A 205 -20.42 -7.56 -14.26
N GLY A 206 -21.51 -6.84 -14.55
CA GLY A 206 -21.53 -5.66 -15.42
C GLY A 206 -21.94 -4.41 -14.65
N ASP A 207 -22.64 -3.49 -15.32
CA ASP A 207 -23.16 -2.30 -14.66
C ASP A 207 -24.34 -2.62 -13.73
N GLY A 208 -24.20 -2.28 -12.44
CA GLY A 208 -25.22 -2.52 -11.41
C GLY A 208 -26.29 -1.44 -11.32
N LEU A 209 -26.17 -0.35 -12.08
CA LEU A 209 -27.14 0.75 -12.08
C LEU A 209 -28.34 0.45 -12.99
N HIS A 210 -28.14 -0.21 -14.14
CA HIS A 210 -29.22 -0.48 -15.11
C HIS A 210 -29.91 -1.85 -14.96
N VAL A 211 -29.35 -2.76 -14.16
CA VAL A 211 -29.94 -4.10 -13.93
C VAL A 211 -31.28 -4.03 -13.17
N GLN A 212 -31.58 -2.92 -12.49
CA GLN A 212 -32.80 -2.77 -11.66
C GLN A 212 -34.00 -2.11 -12.36
N GLN A 213 -33.91 -1.67 -13.63
CA GLN A 213 -35.08 -1.17 -14.34
C GLN A 213 -35.78 -2.32 -15.10
N PRO A 214 -37.04 -2.67 -14.78
CA PRO A 214 -37.77 -3.67 -15.55
C PRO A 214 -37.89 -3.19 -17.01
N ARG A 215 -37.31 -3.98 -17.92
CA ARG A 215 -37.33 -3.77 -19.37
C ARG A 215 -38.77 -3.51 -19.83
N LYS A 216 -39.08 -2.32 -20.35
CA LYS A 216 -40.20 -2.18 -21.29
C LYS A 216 -39.70 -2.68 -22.64
N PRO A 217 -40.31 -3.70 -23.27
CA PRO A 217 -39.94 -4.07 -24.61
C PRO A 217 -40.17 -2.87 -25.53
N ARG A 218 -39.15 -2.43 -26.28
CA ARG A 218 -39.36 -1.57 -27.44
C ARG A 218 -40.23 -2.35 -28.42
N ALA A 219 -41.37 -1.80 -28.81
CA ALA A 219 -42.18 -2.35 -29.90
C ALA A 219 -41.29 -2.43 -31.15
N HIS A 220 -41.21 -3.61 -31.76
CA HIS A 220 -40.47 -3.77 -32.99
C HIS A 220 -41.29 -3.12 -34.13
N PRO A 221 -40.68 -2.46 -35.11
CA PRO A 221 -41.41 -1.88 -36.26
C PRO A 221 -42.11 -2.93 -37.15
N CYS A 222 -42.08 -4.20 -36.77
CA CYS A 222 -42.74 -5.30 -37.45
C CYS A 222 -43.97 -5.84 -36.69
N ASP A 223 -44.33 -5.30 -35.52
CA ASP A 223 -45.52 -5.71 -34.76
C ASP A 223 -46.84 -5.18 -35.38
N GLY A 224 -46.81 -4.87 -36.68
CA GLY A 224 -47.90 -4.28 -37.45
C GLY A 224 -48.44 -5.19 -38.54
N VAL A 225 -48.31 -6.51 -38.48
CA VAL A 225 -49.13 -7.42 -39.31
C VAL A 225 -49.24 -8.77 -38.61
N HIS A 226 -50.33 -9.04 -37.91
CA HIS A 226 -50.98 -10.37 -37.85
C HIS A 226 -52.29 -10.22 -37.08
N GLU A 227 -53.42 -10.28 -37.80
CA GLU A 227 -54.73 -10.54 -37.20
C GLU A 227 -54.69 -11.89 -36.44
N PRO A 228 -55.32 -11.99 -35.26
CA PRO A 228 -55.35 -13.23 -34.51
C PRO A 228 -56.29 -14.24 -35.19
N LEU A 229 -55.73 -15.33 -35.71
CA LEU A 229 -56.51 -16.53 -36.02
C LEU A 229 -57.12 -17.10 -34.72
N LYS A 230 -58.43 -17.34 -34.74
CA LYS A 230 -59.22 -17.82 -33.59
C LYS A 230 -58.78 -19.22 -33.16
N ALA A 231 -58.62 -19.38 -31.85
CA ALA A 231 -58.34 -20.66 -31.19
C ALA A 231 -59.57 -21.60 -31.21
N SER A 232 -59.75 -22.34 -32.31
CA SER A 232 -60.64 -23.50 -32.35
C SER A 232 -60.03 -24.76 -32.95
N GLU A 233 -58.75 -24.75 -33.35
CA GLU A 233 -58.09 -25.91 -33.90
C GLU A 233 -56.69 -26.04 -33.31
N ILE A 234 -56.51 -26.98 -32.39
CA ILE A 234 -55.41 -27.94 -32.30
C ILE A 234 -55.59 -28.71 -30.98
N ARG A 235 -56.12 -29.93 -31.12
CA ARG A 235 -56.18 -30.99 -30.09
C ARG A 235 -54.93 -31.86 -30.19
N GLY A 236 -54.38 -32.24 -29.02
CA GLY A 236 -53.41 -33.34 -28.82
C GLY A 236 -51.95 -32.90 -28.89
N ARG A 237 -51.04 -33.30 -28.00
CA ARG A 237 -51.00 -34.38 -27.00
C ARG A 237 -50.20 -33.95 -25.77
N ILE A 238 -50.60 -34.55 -24.66
CA ILE A 238 -50.00 -34.52 -23.32
C ILE A 238 -48.67 -35.29 -23.29
N SER A 239 -47.68 -34.80 -22.53
CA SER A 239 -46.94 -35.59 -21.51
C SER A 239 -45.93 -34.72 -20.73
N THR A 240 -46.33 -34.33 -19.51
CA THR A 240 -45.61 -34.36 -18.21
C THR A 240 -44.06 -34.42 -18.20
N ARG A 241 -43.32 -33.71 -17.32
CA ARG A 241 -43.46 -33.69 -15.84
C ARG A 241 -42.56 -32.60 -15.21
N VAL A 242 -43.08 -31.96 -14.15
CA VAL A 242 -42.39 -31.04 -13.22
C VAL A 242 -41.60 -31.83 -12.17
N LEU A 243 -40.37 -31.43 -11.85
CA LEU A 243 -39.70 -31.64 -10.54
C LEU A 243 -38.56 -30.62 -10.33
N LEU A 244 -38.59 -29.91 -9.19
CA LEU A 244 -37.45 -29.25 -8.50
C LEU A 244 -37.31 -29.94 -7.11
N PRO A 245 -36.28 -29.67 -6.28
CA PRO A 245 -34.82 -29.62 -6.50
C PRO A 245 -34.07 -30.53 -5.48
N ARG A 246 -32.75 -30.77 -5.61
CA ARG A 246 -31.88 -31.21 -4.50
C ARG A 246 -30.39 -30.92 -4.75
N SER A 247 -29.80 -30.19 -3.80
CA SER A 247 -28.42 -30.23 -3.25
C SER A 247 -27.25 -30.62 -4.18
N TYR A 248 -26.36 -29.66 -4.45
CA TYR A 248 -25.00 -29.90 -4.94
C TYR A 248 -23.99 -29.76 -3.79
N ASP A 249 -23.41 -30.88 -3.37
CA ASP A 249 -22.03 -30.94 -2.90
C ASP A 249 -21.16 -31.19 -4.14
N VAL A 250 -20.22 -30.29 -4.46
CA VAL A 250 -19.14 -30.59 -5.41
C VAL A 250 -17.83 -30.03 -4.86
N ALA A 251 -16.93 -30.97 -4.58
CA ALA A 251 -15.53 -30.74 -4.32
C ALA A 251 -14.84 -30.13 -5.57
N LEU A 252 -14.13 -29.03 -5.38
CA LEU A 252 -13.32 -28.39 -6.41
C LEU A 252 -12.13 -29.29 -6.78
N GLN A 253 -12.01 -29.65 -8.06
CA GLN A 253 -10.78 -30.21 -8.63
C GLN A 253 -10.01 -29.12 -9.42
N PRO A 254 -8.67 -29.23 -9.57
CA PRO A 254 -7.80 -28.14 -10.04
C PRO A 254 -7.90 -27.79 -11.55
N SER A 255 -8.94 -28.24 -12.26
CA SER A 255 -9.10 -28.04 -13.71
C SER A 255 -10.06 -26.91 -14.11
N ASP A 256 -10.66 -26.18 -13.16
CA ASP A 256 -11.64 -25.12 -13.43
C ASP A 256 -11.01 -23.72 -13.67
N ILE A 257 -9.76 -23.66 -14.11
CA ILE A 257 -9.14 -22.41 -14.59
C ILE A 257 -9.61 -22.19 -16.03
N CYS A 258 -10.55 -21.26 -16.18
CA CYS A 258 -11.18 -20.87 -17.45
C CYS A 258 -10.13 -20.47 -18.51
N PRO A 259 -10.14 -21.08 -19.72
CA PRO A 259 -9.21 -20.72 -20.79
C PRO A 259 -9.56 -19.35 -21.37
N VAL A 260 -8.60 -18.43 -21.27
CA VAL A 260 -8.64 -17.08 -21.81
C VAL A 260 -9.04 -17.11 -23.29
N ALA A 261 -10.05 -16.31 -23.65
CA ALA A 261 -10.66 -16.26 -24.98
C ALA A 261 -9.62 -16.05 -26.10
N ARG A 262 -9.63 -16.97 -27.07
CA ARG A 262 -9.00 -16.78 -28.39
C ARG A 262 -9.90 -15.88 -29.24
N MET A 263 -9.44 -14.70 -29.65
CA MET A 263 -9.94 -13.99 -30.84
C MET A 263 -8.79 -13.32 -31.61
N SER A 264 -9.03 -13.11 -32.90
CA SER A 264 -8.13 -13.31 -34.05
C SER A 264 -7.13 -12.20 -34.39
N ARG A 265 -6.10 -12.62 -35.13
CA ARG A 265 -4.99 -11.87 -35.74
C ARG A 265 -5.46 -11.01 -36.94
N ASP A 266 -4.82 -9.86 -37.15
CA ASP A 266 -3.91 -9.63 -38.29
C ASP A 266 -3.44 -8.16 -38.35
N ASP A 267 -2.23 -7.90 -37.82
CA ASP A 267 -1.37 -6.76 -38.19
C ASP A 267 0.05 -7.32 -38.48
N PRO A 268 0.61 -7.12 -39.68
CA PRO A 268 1.90 -7.67 -40.10
C PRO A 268 3.12 -7.25 -39.25
N HIS A 269 2.98 -6.30 -38.32
CA HIS A 269 4.09 -5.83 -37.49
C HIS A 269 4.19 -6.44 -36.08
N SER A 270 3.24 -7.30 -35.68
CA SER A 270 3.17 -7.81 -34.30
C SER A 270 3.80 -9.21 -34.13
N LYS A 271 5.11 -9.28 -33.91
CA LYS A 271 5.72 -10.47 -33.33
C LYS A 271 5.42 -10.54 -31.83
N GLY A 272 4.30 -11.18 -31.45
CA GLY A 272 4.16 -11.78 -30.11
C GLY A 272 3.40 -11.01 -29.01
N HIS A 273 2.82 -9.84 -29.28
CA HIS A 273 2.12 -9.07 -28.25
C HIS A 273 0.63 -9.45 -28.15
N LYS A 274 0.12 -9.66 -26.92
CA LYS A 274 -1.32 -9.86 -26.63
C LYS A 274 -2.04 -8.51 -26.64
N TYR A 275 -3.26 -8.46 -27.19
CA TYR A 275 -4.12 -7.25 -27.25
C TYR A 275 -5.11 -7.23 -26.08
N PHE A 276 -5.32 -6.07 -25.46
CA PHE A 276 -6.02 -5.92 -24.16
C PHE A 276 -7.34 -5.15 -24.28
N PRO A 277 -8.31 -5.35 -23.36
CA PRO A 277 -9.56 -4.57 -23.33
C PRO A 277 -9.27 -3.06 -23.27
N THR A 278 -9.90 -2.30 -24.17
CA THR A 278 -9.69 -0.85 -24.32
C THR A 278 -10.22 -0.09 -23.11
N ALA A 279 -9.32 0.43 -22.28
CA ALA A 279 -9.62 1.47 -21.30
C ALA A 279 -9.07 2.81 -21.79
N GLY A 280 -9.93 3.80 -21.96
CA GLY A 280 -9.54 5.07 -22.60
C GLY A 280 -9.43 4.97 -24.12
N LEU A 281 -8.91 6.03 -24.75
CA LEU A 281 -8.83 6.17 -26.21
C LEU A 281 -7.61 5.47 -26.84
N ALA A 282 -6.59 5.13 -26.04
CA ALA A 282 -5.42 4.43 -26.54
C ALA A 282 -5.69 2.92 -26.63
N SER A 283 -5.39 2.35 -27.80
CA SER A 283 -5.50 0.91 -28.09
C SER A 283 -4.15 0.28 -28.45
N ASP A 284 -3.06 1.00 -28.21
CA ASP A 284 -1.69 0.64 -28.56
C ASP A 284 -0.85 0.23 -27.35
N GLY A 285 -1.50 -0.05 -26.21
CA GLY A 285 -0.83 -0.53 -25.01
C GLY A 285 -0.34 -1.98 -25.16
N TRP A 286 0.79 -2.30 -24.53
CA TRP A 286 1.40 -3.62 -24.57
C TRP A 286 2.17 -3.94 -23.28
N SER A 287 2.45 -5.22 -23.07
CA SER A 287 3.32 -5.74 -22.02
C SER A 287 4.27 -6.79 -22.59
N SER A 288 5.42 -6.95 -21.94
CA SER A 288 6.37 -8.05 -22.11
C SER A 288 6.54 -8.77 -20.76
N GLU A 289 7.58 -9.60 -20.65
CA GLU A 289 7.94 -10.22 -19.38
C GLU A 289 8.45 -9.18 -18.35
N ASP A 290 9.21 -8.18 -18.81
CA ASP A 290 9.96 -7.27 -17.94
C ASP A 290 9.39 -5.84 -17.87
N GLU A 291 8.64 -5.41 -18.89
CA GLU A 291 8.12 -4.04 -18.98
C GLU A 291 6.69 -3.99 -19.53
N ALA A 292 6.00 -2.89 -19.27
CA ALA A 292 4.67 -2.63 -19.80
C ALA A 292 4.45 -1.14 -20.08
N THR A 293 3.47 -0.84 -20.92
CA THR A 293 3.03 0.54 -21.13
C THR A 293 2.08 1.01 -20.03
N ALA A 294 2.26 2.26 -19.61
CA ALA A 294 1.34 2.98 -18.74
C ALA A 294 0.85 4.24 -19.45
N THR A 295 -0.46 4.33 -19.70
CA THR A 295 -1.06 5.35 -20.58
C THR A 295 -2.17 6.13 -19.88
N CYS A 296 -2.22 7.44 -20.13
CA CYS A 296 -3.32 8.28 -19.67
C CYS A 296 -4.65 7.92 -20.36
N PHE A 297 -5.79 8.38 -19.83
CA PHE A 297 -7.10 8.00 -20.37
C PHE A 297 -7.36 8.50 -21.80
N CYS A 298 -6.85 9.68 -22.18
CA CYS A 298 -6.98 10.16 -23.56
C CYS A 298 -5.92 9.62 -24.52
N GLY A 299 -4.97 8.82 -24.04
CA GLY A 299 -3.93 8.25 -24.88
C GLY A 299 -2.77 9.18 -25.26
N LEU A 300 -2.80 10.46 -24.89
CA LEU A 300 -1.76 11.42 -25.30
C LEU A 300 -0.43 11.24 -24.58
N VAL A 301 -0.43 10.70 -23.37
CA VAL A 301 0.78 10.43 -22.57
C VAL A 301 0.91 8.94 -22.39
N GLN A 302 2.04 8.37 -22.81
CA GLN A 302 2.36 6.96 -22.63
C GLN A 302 3.82 6.80 -22.21
N LEU A 303 4.03 5.98 -21.19
CA LEU A 303 5.31 5.58 -20.63
C LEU A 303 5.53 4.10 -20.86
N VAL A 304 6.78 3.67 -20.93
CA VAL A 304 7.20 2.28 -20.70
C VAL A 304 7.82 2.22 -19.30
N VAL A 305 7.38 1.26 -18.49
CA VAL A 305 7.80 1.08 -17.11
C VAL A 305 8.21 -0.37 -16.85
N PRO A 306 9.26 -0.62 -16.04
CA PRO A 306 9.59 -1.98 -15.62
C PRO A 306 8.51 -2.51 -14.67
N ILE A 307 8.24 -3.81 -14.78
CA ILE A 307 7.23 -4.53 -13.98
C ILE A 307 7.85 -5.68 -13.16
N GLN A 308 9.16 -5.90 -13.33
CA GLN A 308 10.02 -6.74 -12.50
C GLN A 308 11.48 -6.35 -12.70
N GLY A 309 12.41 -7.08 -12.09
CA GLY A 309 13.85 -6.91 -12.31
C GLY A 309 14.44 -5.65 -11.68
N SER A 310 15.60 -5.23 -12.21
CA SER A 310 16.35 -4.11 -11.68
C SER A 310 15.57 -2.79 -11.78
N GLY A 311 15.55 -2.04 -10.70
CA GLY A 311 14.86 -0.75 -10.66
C GLY A 311 13.34 -0.83 -10.58
N PHE A 312 12.74 -2.00 -10.36
CA PHE A 312 11.33 -2.17 -9.96
C PHE A 312 11.21 -2.48 -8.46
N SER A 313 10.20 -1.90 -7.82
CA SER A 313 9.81 -2.18 -6.44
C SER A 313 8.34 -2.59 -6.41
N PRO A 314 7.98 -3.74 -5.80
CA PRO A 314 6.63 -4.30 -5.87
C PRO A 314 5.51 -3.33 -5.51
N SER A 315 4.33 -3.64 -6.06
CA SER A 315 3.10 -2.90 -5.78
C SER A 315 2.80 -2.82 -4.28
N ARG A 316 2.15 -1.73 -3.89
CA ARG A 316 1.65 -1.49 -2.54
C ARG A 316 0.37 -0.69 -2.59
N ILE A 317 -0.40 -0.77 -1.52
CA ILE A 317 -1.57 0.07 -1.28
C ILE A 317 -1.18 1.15 -0.28
N CYS A 318 -1.54 2.40 -0.57
CA CYS A 318 -1.33 3.52 0.34
C CYS A 318 -2.69 4.09 0.76
N ASN A 319 -3.03 3.92 2.04
CA ASN A 319 -4.28 4.41 2.63
C ASN A 319 -4.13 5.82 3.26
N CYS A 320 -3.05 6.56 2.95
CA CYS A 320 -2.90 7.90 3.52
C CYS A 320 -3.96 8.88 2.98
N PRO A 321 -4.32 9.93 3.74
CA PRO A 321 -5.33 10.90 3.32
C PRO A 321 -5.04 11.57 1.97
N ASP A 322 -3.78 11.90 1.69
CA ASP A 322 -3.35 12.41 0.39
C ASP A 322 -3.69 11.44 -0.76
N CYS A 323 -3.44 10.15 -0.57
CA CYS A 323 -3.74 9.12 -1.58
C CYS A 323 -5.24 8.96 -1.81
N HIS A 324 -6.09 9.21 -0.81
CA HIS A 324 -7.54 9.21 -0.99
C HIS A 324 -7.96 10.38 -1.88
N LYS A 325 -7.51 11.60 -1.53
CA LYS A 325 -7.83 12.83 -2.27
C LYS A 325 -7.34 12.83 -3.72
N ILE A 326 -6.11 12.37 -3.94
CA ILE A 326 -5.49 12.38 -5.26
C ILE A 326 -6.17 11.37 -6.21
N SER A 327 -6.43 10.15 -5.73
CA SER A 327 -7.03 9.10 -6.55
C SER A 327 -8.56 9.22 -6.68
N GLY A 328 -9.19 9.98 -5.77
CA GLY A 328 -10.64 10.04 -5.64
C GLY A 328 -11.28 8.74 -5.11
N THR A 329 -10.47 7.76 -4.71
CA THR A 329 -10.94 6.51 -4.07
C THR A 329 -10.41 6.45 -2.63
N VAL A 330 -10.67 5.37 -1.92
CA VAL A 330 -10.31 5.20 -0.49
C VAL A 330 -8.88 4.67 -0.28
N HIS A 331 -8.00 4.76 -1.28
CA HIS A 331 -6.56 4.47 -1.26
C HIS A 331 -5.98 4.57 -2.67
N SER A 332 -4.66 4.66 -2.80
CA SER A 332 -4.00 4.45 -4.10
C SER A 332 -3.32 3.09 -4.15
N THR A 333 -3.24 2.48 -5.35
CA THR A 333 -2.42 1.30 -5.62
C THR A 333 -1.30 1.67 -6.57
N ASN A 334 -0.07 1.39 -6.18
CA ASN A 334 1.11 2.01 -6.78
C ASN A 334 2.31 1.07 -6.67
N PHE A 335 3.26 1.20 -7.58
CA PHE A 335 4.59 0.60 -7.46
C PHE A 335 5.66 1.68 -7.67
N ASN A 336 6.90 1.42 -7.28
CA ASN A 336 7.99 2.36 -7.60
C ASN A 336 8.87 1.79 -8.68
N VAL A 337 9.42 2.70 -9.47
CA VAL A 337 10.44 2.41 -10.46
C VAL A 337 11.56 3.43 -10.35
N GLN A 338 12.78 3.04 -10.72
CA GLN A 338 13.86 3.99 -10.95
C GLN A 338 13.57 4.78 -12.22
N THR A 339 13.74 6.10 -12.16
CA THR A 339 13.50 6.99 -13.30
C THR A 339 14.38 6.64 -14.51
N SER A 340 15.58 6.10 -14.27
CA SER A 340 16.50 5.63 -15.32
C SER A 340 15.93 4.48 -16.18
N HIS A 341 14.95 3.75 -15.67
CA HIS A 341 14.31 2.62 -16.37
C HIS A 341 12.96 3.00 -16.99
N VAL A 342 12.58 4.28 -16.97
CA VAL A 342 11.31 4.76 -17.54
C VAL A 342 11.58 5.52 -18.83
N ARG A 343 10.85 5.18 -19.88
CA ARG A 343 10.89 5.92 -21.16
C ARG A 343 9.54 6.48 -21.52
N PHE A 344 9.52 7.72 -21.99
CA PHE A 344 8.34 8.28 -22.63
C PHE A 344 8.24 7.79 -24.08
N MET A 345 7.10 7.21 -24.44
CA MET A 345 6.76 6.94 -25.83
C MET A 345 6.19 8.20 -26.50
N ARG A 346 5.40 8.98 -25.74
CA ARG A 346 4.82 10.26 -26.19
C ARG A 346 4.26 11.07 -25.01
N GLY A 347 4.07 12.37 -25.25
CA GLY A 347 3.27 13.26 -24.42
C GLY A 347 3.92 13.73 -23.13
N GLU A 348 5.26 13.71 -23.04
CA GLU A 348 5.97 14.30 -21.90
C GLU A 348 5.62 15.79 -21.72
N ASP A 349 5.54 16.53 -22.84
CA ASP A 349 5.10 17.92 -22.93
C ASP A 349 3.63 18.14 -22.54
N ARG A 350 2.85 17.06 -22.43
CA ARG A 350 1.43 17.11 -22.06
C ARG A 350 1.20 16.84 -20.57
N LEU A 351 2.26 16.61 -19.79
CA LEU A 351 2.16 16.51 -18.34
C LEU A 351 2.03 17.89 -17.68
N THR A 352 1.21 17.95 -16.64
CA THR A 352 1.15 19.04 -15.68
C THR A 352 1.65 18.54 -14.34
N HIS A 353 2.44 19.37 -13.66
CA HIS A 353 3.06 19.02 -12.39
C HIS A 353 2.46 19.87 -11.27
N PHE A 354 2.01 19.21 -10.21
CA PHE A 354 1.56 19.86 -9.00
C PHE A 354 2.43 19.40 -7.83
N ALA A 355 3.22 20.32 -7.30
CA ALA A 355 4.14 20.08 -6.20
C ALA A 355 3.56 20.63 -4.89
N GLN A 356 3.65 19.82 -3.83
CA GLN A 356 3.33 20.25 -2.47
C GLN A 356 4.22 19.52 -1.46
N VAL A 357 4.46 20.13 -0.30
CA VAL A 357 5.09 19.44 0.82
C VAL A 357 4.18 18.30 1.28
N ASP A 358 4.75 17.13 1.50
CA ASP A 358 4.04 15.96 2.01
C ASP A 358 3.36 16.29 3.34
N THR A 359 2.03 16.32 3.36
CA THR A 359 1.27 16.68 4.56
C THR A 359 1.21 15.55 5.60
N VAL A 360 1.60 14.32 5.19
CA VAL A 360 1.49 13.11 6.00
C VAL A 360 2.84 12.71 6.60
N LEU A 361 3.94 12.85 5.84
CA LEU A 361 5.30 12.47 6.29
C LEU A 361 6.24 13.66 6.49
N SER A 362 5.81 14.92 6.40
CA SER A 362 6.68 16.05 6.75
C SER A 362 7.23 15.86 8.16
N LYS A 363 8.53 15.60 8.25
CA LYS A 363 9.29 15.57 9.49
C LYS A 363 10.17 16.81 9.52
N ASP A 364 10.38 17.37 10.70
CA ASP A 364 11.43 18.37 10.93
C ASP A 364 12.81 17.67 10.97
N ASP A 365 13.18 17.01 9.86
CA ASP A 365 14.42 16.25 9.70
C ASP A 365 15.43 16.95 8.76
N GLY A 366 15.09 18.15 8.28
CA GLY A 366 15.91 18.94 7.36
C GLY A 366 15.85 18.49 5.90
N ASN A 367 15.10 17.44 5.56
CA ASN A 367 14.93 16.98 4.18
C ASN A 367 13.81 17.72 3.44
N ASP A 368 13.93 17.81 2.12
CA ASP A 368 12.84 18.28 1.27
C ASP A 368 11.80 17.17 1.05
N HIS A 369 10.65 17.30 1.70
CA HIS A 369 9.51 16.38 1.59
C HIS A 369 8.54 16.76 0.46
N THR A 370 8.96 17.58 -0.50
CA THR A 370 8.11 17.96 -1.63
C THR A 370 7.78 16.75 -2.50
N ARG A 371 6.49 16.51 -2.68
CA ARG A 371 5.95 15.51 -3.60
C ARG A 371 5.35 16.20 -4.81
N THR A 372 5.65 15.68 -5.99
CA THR A 372 5.16 16.23 -7.25
C THR A 372 4.30 15.20 -7.97
N ASN A 373 3.02 15.52 -8.15
CA ASN A 373 2.07 14.74 -8.94
C ASN A 373 2.18 15.14 -10.41
N SER A 374 2.35 14.16 -11.31
CA SER A 374 2.48 14.38 -12.76
C SER A 374 1.30 13.77 -13.49
N PHE A 375 0.38 14.62 -13.96
CA PHE A 375 -0.89 14.19 -14.56
C PHE A 375 -1.08 14.74 -15.98
N CYS A 376 -1.88 14.07 -16.80
CA CYS A 376 -2.16 14.51 -18.15
C CYS A 376 -2.99 15.80 -18.15
N SER A 377 -2.50 16.85 -18.81
CA SER A 377 -3.17 18.16 -18.92
C SER A 377 -4.51 18.14 -19.66
N GLN A 378 -4.80 17.06 -20.39
CA GLN A 378 -6.00 16.89 -21.21
C GLN A 378 -7.09 16.06 -20.50
N CYS A 379 -6.74 14.92 -19.92
CA CYS A 379 -7.73 14.03 -19.27
C CYS A 379 -7.64 13.98 -17.74
N GLY A 380 -6.67 14.66 -17.12
CA GLY A 380 -6.51 14.73 -15.66
C GLY A 380 -5.92 13.50 -15.00
N VAL A 381 -5.72 12.39 -15.73
CA VAL A 381 -5.19 11.15 -15.15
C VAL A 381 -3.77 11.35 -14.64
N LEU A 382 -3.56 10.95 -13.38
CA LEU A 382 -2.26 10.93 -12.72
C LEU A 382 -1.46 9.70 -13.15
N LEU A 383 -0.29 9.90 -13.74
CA LEU A 383 0.57 8.81 -14.22
C LEU A 383 1.54 8.38 -13.15
N TYR A 384 2.22 9.35 -12.54
CA TYR A 384 3.21 9.07 -11.52
C TYR A 384 3.35 10.22 -10.52
N ARG A 385 4.04 9.93 -9.42
CA ARG A 385 4.46 10.93 -8.41
C ARG A 385 5.95 10.81 -8.15
N SER A 386 6.67 11.92 -8.08
CA SER A 386 8.05 11.97 -7.60
C SER A 386 8.12 12.56 -6.19
N ASN A 387 9.25 12.33 -5.50
CA ASN A 387 9.51 12.84 -4.15
C ASN A 387 10.92 13.42 -4.09
N ALA A 388 11.06 14.66 -3.64
CA ALA A 388 12.34 15.35 -3.55
C ALA A 388 13.33 14.66 -2.59
N SER A 389 12.84 14.03 -1.52
CA SER A 389 13.65 13.22 -0.59
C SER A 389 14.11 11.87 -1.16
N ALA A 390 13.63 11.48 -2.34
CA ALA A 390 13.99 10.25 -3.01
C ALA A 390 14.23 10.49 -4.52
N PRO A 391 15.27 11.27 -4.88
CA PRO A 391 15.56 11.60 -6.27
C PRO A 391 15.91 10.32 -7.06
N GLY A 392 15.51 10.28 -8.34
CA GLY A 392 15.71 9.10 -9.20
C GLY A 392 14.66 8.00 -9.02
N ILE A 393 13.64 8.22 -8.18
CA ILE A 393 12.51 7.30 -8.00
C ILE A 393 11.20 7.99 -8.39
N ILE A 394 10.38 7.30 -9.17
CA ILE A 394 8.99 7.68 -9.37
C ILE A 394 8.04 6.56 -8.96
N ASN A 395 6.88 6.98 -8.46
CA ASN A 395 5.79 6.13 -8.03
C ASN A 395 4.75 6.05 -9.16
N ILE A 396 4.74 4.94 -9.89
CA ILE A 396 3.78 4.68 -10.97
C ILE A 396 2.44 4.26 -10.38
N ARG A 397 1.36 4.75 -10.99
CA ARG A 397 -0.01 4.42 -10.61
C ARG A 397 -0.47 3.16 -11.31
N LEU A 398 -0.78 2.09 -10.56
CA LEU A 398 -1.09 0.76 -11.12
C LEU A 398 -2.22 0.80 -12.14
N GLY A 399 -3.27 1.59 -11.87
CA GLY A 399 -4.43 1.69 -12.77
C GLY A 399 -4.12 2.28 -14.15
N THR A 400 -2.94 2.87 -14.35
CA THR A 400 -2.50 3.40 -15.66
C THR A 400 -1.80 2.37 -16.54
N VAL A 401 -1.39 1.22 -15.98
CA VAL A 401 -0.80 0.11 -16.74
C VAL A 401 -1.85 -0.47 -17.68
N ASP A 402 -1.54 -0.52 -18.98
CA ASP A 402 -2.49 -0.85 -20.04
C ASP A 402 -2.88 -2.33 -20.04
N ASP A 403 -1.95 -3.22 -19.71
CA ASP A 403 -2.26 -4.64 -19.51
C ASP A 403 -3.06 -4.81 -18.21
N PHE A 404 -4.37 -4.93 -18.38
CA PHE A 404 -5.30 -5.06 -17.28
C PHE A 404 -5.16 -6.40 -16.54
N ALA A 405 -4.78 -7.46 -17.25
CA ALA A 405 -4.53 -8.76 -16.62
C ALA A 405 -3.29 -8.69 -15.74
N LEU A 406 -2.26 -7.95 -16.17
CA LEU A 406 -1.04 -7.72 -15.39
C LEU A 406 -1.32 -6.98 -14.07
N GLN A 407 -2.37 -6.15 -13.98
CA GLN A 407 -2.74 -5.54 -12.69
C GLN A 407 -3.11 -6.59 -11.62
N SER A 408 -3.55 -7.78 -12.03
CA SER A 408 -3.81 -8.90 -11.11
C SER A 408 -2.55 -9.67 -10.70
N THR A 409 -1.48 -9.62 -11.50
CA THR A 409 -0.20 -10.27 -11.17
C THR A 409 0.71 -9.34 -10.36
N LEU A 410 0.60 -8.02 -10.57
CA LEU A 410 1.25 -6.96 -9.79
C LEU A 410 0.58 -6.76 -8.43
N ARG A 411 0.41 -7.86 -7.68
CA ARG A 411 -0.23 -7.91 -6.37
C ARG A 411 0.50 -7.01 -5.36
N PRO A 412 -0.22 -6.22 -4.56
CA PRO A 412 0.37 -5.49 -3.45
C PRO A 412 1.06 -6.40 -2.44
N THR A 413 2.33 -6.14 -2.13
CA THR A 413 3.09 -6.85 -1.08
C THR A 413 3.02 -6.16 0.27
N ALA A 414 2.56 -4.90 0.30
CA ALA A 414 2.38 -4.12 1.53
C ALA A 414 1.20 -3.14 1.42
N GLU A 415 0.62 -2.83 2.58
CA GLU A 415 -0.32 -1.74 2.81
C GLU A 415 0.30 -0.75 3.78
N HIS A 416 0.38 0.52 3.38
CA HIS A 416 0.90 1.59 4.23
C HIS A 416 -0.25 2.43 4.77
N PHE A 417 -0.02 3.06 5.92
CA PHE A 417 -0.98 3.90 6.63
C PHE A 417 -2.27 3.16 6.98
N VAL A 418 -2.15 1.90 7.43
CA VAL A 418 -3.31 1.03 7.72
C VAL A 418 -4.27 1.57 8.78
N ARG A 419 -3.85 2.56 9.59
CA ARG A 419 -4.73 3.30 10.50
C ARG A 419 -5.82 4.08 9.77
N ASP A 420 -5.49 4.61 8.60
CA ASP A 420 -6.39 5.48 7.83
C ASP A 420 -7.20 4.66 6.79
N ARG A 421 -7.08 3.33 6.82
CA ARG A 421 -7.90 2.41 6.02
C ARG A 421 -9.36 2.48 6.46
N VAL A 422 -10.27 2.58 5.50
CA VAL A 422 -11.72 2.54 5.76
C VAL A 422 -12.16 1.21 6.36
N GLY A 423 -13.10 1.26 7.32
CA GLY A 423 -13.41 0.12 8.19
C GLY A 423 -14.02 -1.10 7.48
N TRP A 424 -14.65 -0.91 6.32
CA TRP A 424 -15.25 -1.98 5.53
C TRP A 424 -14.29 -2.64 4.52
N LYS A 425 -13.07 -2.10 4.36
CA LYS A 425 -12.08 -2.67 3.43
C LYS A 425 -11.21 -3.68 4.17
N LEU A 426 -11.30 -4.94 3.75
CA LEU A 426 -10.45 -5.99 4.27
C LEU A 426 -8.98 -5.80 3.88
N PRO A 427 -8.03 -6.22 4.73
CA PRO A 427 -6.63 -6.32 4.34
C PRO A 427 -6.45 -7.21 3.10
N THR A 428 -5.57 -6.80 2.21
CA THR A 428 -5.08 -7.62 1.11
C THR A 428 -4.34 -8.80 1.71
N ALA A 429 -4.80 -10.01 1.41
CA ALA A 429 -4.15 -11.22 1.91
C ALA A 429 -2.66 -11.19 1.59
N GLY A 430 -1.81 -11.66 2.50
CA GLY A 430 -0.35 -11.75 2.30
C GLY A 430 0.40 -10.43 2.16
N ALA A 431 -0.27 -9.27 2.20
CA ALA A 431 0.39 -7.97 2.20
C ALA A 431 0.80 -7.58 3.63
N GLU A 432 2.03 -7.12 3.81
CA GLU A 432 2.51 -6.54 5.07
C GLU A 432 1.63 -5.34 5.48
N GLN A 433 1.34 -5.19 6.77
CA GLN A 433 0.43 -4.17 7.28
C GLN A 433 1.21 -3.11 8.07
N ASN A 434 1.51 -2.00 7.40
CA ASN A 434 2.40 -0.96 7.92
C ASN A 434 1.62 0.29 8.36
N TRP A 435 1.86 0.73 9.60
CA TRP A 435 1.26 1.95 10.16
C TRP A 435 1.73 3.23 9.48
N ILE A 436 2.97 3.23 8.98
CA ILE A 436 3.59 4.32 8.23
C ILE A 436 4.32 3.75 7.03
N SER A 437 4.62 4.58 6.02
CA SER A 437 5.50 4.15 4.93
C SER A 437 6.96 4.08 5.42
N PRO A 438 7.72 3.01 5.11
CA PRO A 438 9.17 3.00 5.29
C PRO A 438 9.82 4.10 4.44
N SER A 439 10.97 4.59 4.89
CA SER A 439 11.66 5.78 4.36
C SER A 439 12.26 5.59 2.97
N SER A 440 12.45 4.36 2.50
CA SER A 440 13.00 4.09 1.16
C SER A 440 12.33 2.86 0.52
N PRO A 441 12.05 2.88 -0.79
CA PRO A 441 11.62 1.70 -1.53
C PRO A 441 12.82 0.79 -1.79
N ALA A 442 12.73 -0.49 -1.46
CA ALA A 442 13.69 -1.47 -1.92
C ALA A 442 13.43 -1.74 -3.42
N PHE A 443 14.38 -1.40 -4.29
CA PHE A 443 14.43 -1.93 -5.65
C PHE A 443 15.24 -3.22 -5.62
N ALA A 444 14.78 -4.25 -6.32
CA ALA A 444 15.70 -5.29 -6.74
C ALA A 444 16.71 -4.65 -7.71
N ASP A 445 17.98 -4.98 -7.63
CA ASP A 445 18.95 -4.71 -8.70
C ASP A 445 19.84 -5.95 -8.84
N GLU A 446 19.97 -6.43 -10.08
CA GLU A 446 20.71 -7.64 -10.47
C GLU A 446 22.20 -7.36 -10.76
N THR A 447 22.68 -6.12 -10.61
CA THR A 447 24.08 -5.79 -10.89
C THR A 447 24.83 -5.12 -9.73
N ASP A 448 24.81 -5.73 -8.55
CA ASP A 448 25.92 -5.64 -7.57
C ASP A 448 25.77 -6.69 -6.46
N MET A 449 26.07 -7.96 -6.79
CA MET A 449 26.05 -9.08 -5.83
C MET A 449 27.21 -9.06 -4.82
N THR A 450 27.91 -7.93 -4.61
CA THR A 450 29.01 -7.89 -3.64
C THR A 450 28.97 -6.75 -2.62
N ARG A 451 28.01 -5.81 -2.69
CA ARG A 451 27.90 -4.72 -1.69
C ARG A 451 26.52 -4.36 -1.16
N SER A 452 25.45 -5.01 -1.62
CA SER A 452 24.06 -4.61 -1.28
C SER A 452 23.40 -5.39 -0.12
N GLU A 453 24.13 -6.20 0.65
CA GLU A 453 23.59 -6.89 1.83
C GLU A 453 23.73 -6.11 3.14
N GLN A 454 24.32 -4.91 3.16
CA GLN A 454 24.61 -4.22 4.42
C GLN A 454 23.49 -3.26 4.83
N TYR A 455 23.00 -3.37 6.06
CA TYR A 455 22.00 -2.46 6.63
C TYR A 455 22.53 -1.81 7.90
N PHE A 456 22.92 -0.53 7.83
CA PHE A 456 23.42 0.25 8.97
C PHE A 456 22.36 1.28 9.41
N PRO A 457 21.42 0.94 10.32
CA PRO A 457 20.50 1.94 10.86
C PRO A 457 21.25 2.97 11.70
N ILE A 458 20.66 4.17 11.85
CA ILE A 458 21.11 5.16 12.84
C ILE A 458 20.82 4.56 14.24
N ALA A 459 21.80 3.86 14.79
CA ALA A 459 21.76 3.25 16.12
C ALA A 459 22.96 3.75 16.93
N GLY A 460 22.76 4.81 17.70
CA GLY A 460 23.83 5.47 18.43
C GLY A 460 24.48 6.64 17.68
N LEU A 461 25.65 7.10 18.17
CA LEU A 461 26.34 8.30 17.67
C LEU A 461 27.40 8.04 16.59
N ALA A 462 27.67 6.79 16.23
CA ALA A 462 28.64 6.42 15.20
C ALA A 462 27.96 5.85 13.95
N HIS A 463 28.47 6.23 12.79
CA HIS A 463 27.95 5.83 11.46
C HIS A 463 29.07 5.26 10.57
N ASP A 464 30.06 4.64 11.19
CA ASP A 464 31.27 4.12 10.54
C ASP A 464 31.40 2.60 10.66
N GLY A 465 30.27 1.92 10.85
CA GLY A 465 30.19 0.46 10.83
C GLY A 465 30.35 -0.10 9.42
N TRP A 466 30.87 -1.32 9.32
CA TRP A 466 31.04 -2.05 8.07
C TRP A 466 31.01 -3.57 8.30
N SER A 467 30.82 -4.33 7.23
CA SER A 467 30.96 -5.79 7.22
C SER A 467 31.65 -6.29 5.95
N THR A 468 32.05 -7.55 5.95
CA THR A 468 32.48 -8.35 4.81
C THR A 468 31.85 -9.74 4.92
N ASP A 469 32.14 -10.66 4.00
CA ASP A 469 31.69 -12.05 4.10
C ASP A 469 32.26 -12.82 5.31
N GLU A 470 33.35 -12.33 5.90
CA GLU A 470 34.09 -13.02 6.97
C GLU A 470 33.98 -12.33 8.33
N GLU A 471 33.88 -11.00 8.36
CA GLU A 471 33.89 -10.22 9.59
C GLU A 471 32.99 -8.98 9.54
N ALA A 472 32.65 -8.45 10.71
CA ALA A 472 31.85 -7.23 10.84
C ALA A 472 32.31 -6.37 12.00
N THR A 473 31.91 -5.10 12.02
CA THR A 473 32.12 -4.24 13.17
C THR A 473 31.01 -4.36 14.20
N THR A 474 31.37 -4.23 15.47
CA THR A 474 30.41 -4.02 16.56
C THR A 474 30.72 -2.74 17.31
N THR A 475 29.74 -1.84 17.43
CA THR A 475 29.94 -0.52 18.05
C THR A 475 29.05 -0.31 19.27
N CYS A 476 29.58 0.36 20.30
CA CYS A 476 28.77 0.77 21.45
C CYS A 476 27.83 1.94 21.09
N PHE A 477 26.78 2.18 21.87
CA PHE A 477 25.76 3.19 21.54
C PHE A 477 26.32 4.62 21.36
N CYS A 478 27.34 5.04 22.10
CA CYS A 478 27.96 6.36 21.91
C CYS A 478 29.09 6.38 20.87
N GLY A 479 29.36 5.27 20.18
CA GLY A 479 30.39 5.21 19.14
C GLY A 479 31.84 5.12 19.61
N ARG A 480 32.12 5.19 20.92
CA ARG A 480 33.51 5.28 21.44
C ARG A 480 34.28 3.96 21.37
N VAL A 481 33.60 2.84 21.51
CA VAL A 481 34.17 1.48 21.41
C VAL A 481 33.69 0.84 20.13
N GLN A 482 34.60 0.34 19.30
CA GLN A 482 34.29 -0.47 18.13
C GLN A 482 35.25 -1.65 18.04
N LEU A 483 34.71 -2.84 17.81
CA LEU A 483 35.43 -4.09 17.61
C LEU A 483 35.23 -4.58 16.19
N VAL A 484 36.14 -5.42 15.71
CA VAL A 484 35.96 -6.24 14.51
C VAL A 484 35.85 -7.70 14.97
N VAL A 485 34.81 -8.39 14.48
CA VAL A 485 34.42 -9.74 14.92
C VAL A 485 34.21 -10.67 13.73
N PRO A 486 34.57 -11.96 13.83
CA PRO A 486 34.28 -12.93 12.78
C PRO A 486 32.78 -13.27 12.77
N ILE A 487 32.21 -13.38 11.58
CA ILE A 487 30.81 -13.76 11.33
C ILE A 487 30.68 -15.02 10.47
N ARG A 488 31.82 -15.62 10.07
CA ARG A 488 31.93 -16.87 9.30
C ARG A 488 33.22 -17.61 9.67
N GLY A 489 33.35 -18.85 9.23
CA GLY A 489 34.55 -19.66 9.39
C GLY A 489 34.74 -20.18 10.82
N GLU A 490 35.91 -20.77 11.09
CA GLU A 490 36.22 -21.40 12.39
C GLU A 490 36.25 -20.42 13.57
N GLY A 491 36.36 -19.12 13.29
CA GLY A 491 36.30 -18.06 14.28
C GLY A 491 34.90 -17.75 14.81
N PHE A 492 33.85 -18.08 14.06
CA PHE A 492 32.46 -17.86 14.43
C PHE A 492 31.83 -19.15 14.96
N LEU A 493 31.52 -19.17 16.26
CA LEU A 493 31.07 -20.36 16.98
C LEU A 493 29.53 -20.43 17.13
N GLY A 494 28.80 -19.57 16.42
CA GLY A 494 27.34 -19.58 16.34
C GLY A 494 26.64 -18.55 17.24
N ALA A 495 25.43 -18.18 16.81
CA ALA A 495 24.53 -17.27 17.50
C ALA A 495 23.47 -18.02 18.32
N ARG A 496 23.14 -17.49 19.50
CA ARG A 496 22.22 -18.10 20.47
C ARG A 496 21.40 -17.07 21.23
N LEU A 497 20.21 -17.50 21.64
CA LEU A 497 19.34 -16.81 22.59
C LEU A 497 19.46 -17.46 23.96
N CYS A 498 19.60 -16.65 25.00
CA CYS A 498 19.74 -17.12 26.38
C CYS A 498 18.70 -16.44 27.28
N HIS A 499 17.88 -17.26 27.94
CA HIS A 499 16.77 -16.83 28.80
C HIS A 499 17.10 -16.90 30.30
N CYS A 500 18.37 -17.08 30.68
CA CYS A 500 18.73 -17.13 32.11
C CYS A 500 18.53 -15.76 32.78
N ALA A 501 18.30 -15.78 34.10
CA ALA A 501 18.07 -14.57 34.89
C ALA A 501 19.18 -13.51 34.74
N ASP A 502 20.45 -13.92 34.65
CA ASP A 502 21.57 -13.00 34.40
C ASP A 502 21.36 -12.23 33.08
N CYS A 503 20.97 -12.94 32.03
CA CYS A 503 20.71 -12.36 30.71
C CYS A 503 19.54 -11.38 30.72
N HIS A 504 18.56 -11.56 31.60
CA HIS A 504 17.49 -10.59 31.77
C HIS A 504 18.02 -9.32 32.45
N LYS A 505 18.78 -9.50 33.54
CA LYS A 505 19.24 -8.40 34.39
C LYS A 505 20.22 -7.45 33.70
N PHE A 506 21.27 -7.96 33.06
CA PHE A 506 22.27 -7.04 32.48
C PHE A 506 21.86 -6.46 31.12
N THR A 507 20.89 -7.05 30.40
CA THR A 507 20.38 -6.47 29.14
C THR A 507 19.25 -5.49 29.37
N GLY A 508 18.57 -5.58 30.52
CA GLY A 508 17.28 -4.90 30.73
C GLY A 508 16.16 -5.47 29.85
N SER A 509 16.38 -6.59 29.17
CA SER A 509 15.42 -7.30 28.31
C SER A 509 15.00 -8.63 28.95
N ILE A 510 14.16 -9.39 28.26
CA ILE A 510 13.67 -10.71 28.67
C ILE A 510 14.52 -11.87 28.13
N HIS A 511 15.67 -11.58 27.51
CA HIS A 511 16.70 -12.52 27.08
C HIS A 511 17.93 -11.76 26.60
N ALA A 512 19.03 -12.47 26.34
CA ALA A 512 20.16 -11.93 25.61
C ALA A 512 20.40 -12.70 24.31
N THR A 513 20.60 -11.95 23.21
CA THR A 513 21.03 -12.51 21.92
C THR A 513 22.54 -12.33 21.78
N ASN A 514 23.25 -13.45 21.63
CA ASN A 514 24.70 -13.49 21.68
C ASN A 514 25.24 -14.31 20.52
N PHE A 515 26.47 -14.05 20.11
CA PHE A 515 27.25 -15.04 19.38
C PHE A 515 28.59 -15.24 20.06
N SER A 516 29.15 -16.44 19.86
CA SER A 516 30.48 -16.75 20.36
C SER A 516 31.50 -16.63 19.24
N ALA A 517 32.64 -16.02 19.54
CA ALA A 517 33.78 -15.92 18.65
C ALA A 517 35.06 -16.38 19.36
N LEU A 518 36.07 -16.79 18.60
CA LEU A 518 37.40 -17.02 19.15
C LEU A 518 38.02 -15.69 19.60
N THR A 519 38.49 -15.63 20.85
CA THR A 519 39.07 -14.41 21.45
C THR A 519 40.24 -13.89 20.61
N SER A 520 41.04 -14.78 20.02
CA SER A 520 42.19 -14.45 19.16
C SER A 520 41.83 -13.72 17.86
N LEU A 521 40.56 -13.78 17.42
CA LEU A 521 40.08 -13.18 16.16
C LEU A 521 39.24 -11.91 16.39
N VAL A 522 39.03 -11.50 17.64
CA VAL A 522 38.36 -10.24 17.94
C VAL A 522 39.39 -9.12 18.07
N ARG A 523 39.26 -8.10 17.23
CA ARG A 523 40.19 -6.96 17.16
C ARG A 523 39.52 -5.68 17.62
N TYR A 524 40.29 -4.77 18.19
CA TYR A 524 39.80 -3.44 18.55
C TYR A 524 40.08 -2.50 17.40
N ASN A 525 39.03 -1.90 16.84
CA ASN A 525 39.21 -0.78 15.92
C ASN A 525 39.46 0.52 16.72
N ARG A 526 38.71 0.72 17.82
CA ARG A 526 38.92 1.82 18.78
C ARG A 526 38.31 1.56 20.16
N GLY A 527 38.70 2.39 21.14
CA GLY A 527 38.05 2.49 22.44
C GLY A 527 38.33 1.37 23.43
N LYS A 528 39.45 0.65 23.28
CA LYS A 528 39.87 -0.39 24.25
C LYS A 528 40.01 0.18 25.66
N ASP A 529 40.52 1.40 25.77
CA ASP A 529 40.67 2.19 26.99
C ASP A 529 39.35 2.77 27.53
N GLN A 530 38.26 2.69 26.76
CA GLN A 530 36.92 3.16 27.12
C GLN A 530 36.01 2.03 27.63
N LEU A 531 36.52 0.81 27.75
CA LEU A 531 35.82 -0.31 28.36
C LEU A 531 36.06 -0.33 29.87
N GLU A 532 34.97 -0.51 30.63
CA GLU A 532 35.01 -0.94 32.02
C GLU A 532 34.65 -2.41 32.12
N THR A 533 35.17 -3.07 33.15
CA THR A 533 34.91 -4.50 33.39
C THR A 533 34.29 -4.72 34.76
N PHE A 534 33.36 -5.68 34.81
CA PHE A 534 32.77 -6.16 36.06
C PHE A 534 32.81 -7.68 36.07
N SER A 535 33.44 -8.27 37.09
CA SER A 535 33.64 -9.71 37.22
C SER A 535 32.90 -10.24 38.45
N GLN A 536 32.22 -11.37 38.30
CA GLN A 536 31.57 -12.06 39.41
C GLN A 536 31.70 -13.59 39.26
N SER A 537 31.83 -14.29 40.39
CA SER A 537 31.83 -15.76 40.46
C SER A 537 30.43 -16.33 40.66
N GLN A 538 29.57 -15.62 41.42
CA GLN A 538 28.17 -15.99 41.60
C GLN A 538 27.35 -15.70 40.34
N THR A 539 27.01 -16.74 39.59
CA THR A 539 26.16 -16.65 38.39
C THR A 539 25.19 -17.81 38.33
N MET A 540 24.15 -17.69 37.49
CA MET A 540 23.22 -18.81 37.21
C MET A 540 23.93 -20.08 36.73
N PHE A 541 25.18 -19.97 36.26
CA PHE A 541 25.93 -21.07 35.69
C PHE A 541 26.61 -21.93 36.75
N ARG A 542 27.14 -21.38 37.85
CA ARG A 542 28.04 -22.13 38.78
C ARG A 542 28.09 -21.54 40.20
N LYS A 543 28.22 -22.44 41.18
CA LYS A 543 28.52 -22.19 42.61
C LYS A 543 29.97 -22.59 42.95
N ASP A 544 30.90 -22.45 42.00
CA ASP A 544 32.32 -22.75 42.20
C ASP A 544 33.09 -21.44 42.37
N ASP A 545 33.84 -21.30 43.46
CA ASP A 545 34.38 -20.02 43.93
C ASP A 545 35.56 -19.48 43.08
N GLU A 546 36.12 -20.30 42.17
CA GLU A 546 37.35 -19.96 41.42
C GLU A 546 37.11 -19.50 39.96
N LYS A 547 35.88 -19.61 39.43
CA LYS A 547 35.58 -19.27 38.02
C LYS A 547 34.70 -18.03 37.94
N THR A 548 34.96 -17.17 36.96
CA THR A 548 34.32 -15.85 36.85
C THR A 548 33.68 -15.63 35.49
N GLN A 549 32.59 -14.87 35.51
CA GLN A 549 32.03 -14.21 34.33
C GLN A 549 32.37 -12.73 34.38
N THR A 550 33.00 -12.23 33.33
CA THR A 550 33.40 -10.83 33.20
C THR A 550 32.57 -10.15 32.11
N ASN A 551 31.93 -9.04 32.47
CA ASN A 551 31.21 -8.16 31.56
C ASN A 551 32.13 -7.01 31.14
N SER A 552 32.22 -6.73 29.84
CA SER A 552 32.99 -5.60 29.30
C SER A 552 32.05 -4.61 28.60
N PHE A 553 31.88 -3.41 29.16
CA PHE A 553 30.91 -2.41 28.70
C PHE A 553 31.54 -1.04 28.53
N CYS A 554 30.98 -0.22 27.63
CA CYS A 554 31.46 1.13 27.42
C CYS A 554 31.21 2.01 28.65
N ARG A 555 32.24 2.67 29.18
CA ARG A 555 32.13 3.55 30.35
C ARG A 555 31.24 4.78 30.15
N THR A 556 31.01 5.17 28.91
CA THR A 556 30.25 6.37 28.56
C THR A 556 28.77 6.09 28.36
N CYS A 557 28.41 5.02 27.65
CA CYS A 557 27.00 4.72 27.33
C CYS A 557 26.46 3.46 28.02
N GLY A 558 27.29 2.71 28.74
CA GLY A 558 26.88 1.47 29.41
C GLY A 558 26.62 0.29 28.47
N THR A 559 26.75 0.45 27.15
CA THR A 559 26.55 -0.66 26.21
C THR A 559 27.50 -1.81 26.52
N LEU A 560 26.94 -2.97 26.83
CA LEU A 560 27.66 -4.19 27.09
C LEU A 560 28.11 -4.81 25.76
N MET A 561 29.40 -4.71 25.45
CA MET A 561 29.95 -5.15 24.17
C MET A 561 30.10 -6.67 24.11
N TYR A 562 30.73 -7.24 25.13
CA TYR A 562 30.97 -8.67 25.20
C TYR A 562 31.15 -9.19 26.63
N ARG A 563 31.15 -10.51 26.78
CA ARG A 563 31.47 -11.22 28.02
C ARG A 563 32.57 -12.24 27.83
N PHE A 564 33.34 -12.44 28.88
CA PHE A 564 34.39 -13.45 28.98
C PHE A 564 34.06 -14.42 30.12
N ASN A 565 34.35 -15.71 29.91
CA ASN A 565 34.18 -16.74 30.92
C ASN A 565 35.53 -17.42 31.17
N SER A 566 36.04 -17.35 32.41
CA SER A 566 37.35 -17.92 32.73
C SER A 566 37.44 -19.44 32.54
N SER A 567 36.32 -20.13 32.41
CA SER A 567 36.26 -21.58 32.13
C SER A 567 36.54 -21.94 30.66
N VAL A 568 36.39 -20.98 29.75
CA VAL A 568 36.56 -21.15 28.30
C VAL A 568 37.29 -19.92 27.73
N PRO A 569 38.56 -19.72 28.11
CA PRO A 569 39.28 -18.46 27.86
C PRO A 569 39.45 -18.14 26.36
N ASP A 570 39.42 -19.15 25.51
CA ASP A 570 39.55 -18.96 24.06
C ASP A 570 38.27 -18.44 23.39
N ARG A 571 37.19 -18.23 24.15
CA ARG A 571 35.89 -17.78 23.63
C ARG A 571 35.44 -16.47 24.28
N VAL A 572 34.95 -15.57 23.44
CA VAL A 572 34.27 -14.36 23.85
C VAL A 572 32.81 -14.40 23.37
N SER A 573 31.89 -13.92 24.21
CA SER A 573 30.46 -13.83 23.88
C SER A 573 30.11 -12.39 23.56
N VAL A 574 29.97 -12.08 22.29
CA VAL A 574 29.64 -10.73 21.79
C VAL A 574 28.12 -10.58 21.68
N ARG A 575 27.60 -9.35 21.85
CA ARG A 575 26.17 -9.06 21.66
C ARG A 575 25.85 -8.91 20.19
N VAL A 576 24.82 -9.64 19.73
CA VAL A 576 24.33 -9.48 18.35
C VAL A 576 23.84 -8.06 18.13
N GLY A 577 23.15 -7.46 19.10
CA GLY A 577 22.60 -6.11 18.99
C GLY A 577 23.64 -4.97 18.92
N THR A 578 24.93 -5.26 19.12
CA THR A 578 26.00 -4.27 18.90
C THR A 578 26.64 -4.37 17.52
N VAL A 579 26.29 -5.38 16.70
CA VAL A 579 26.81 -5.54 15.33
C VAL A 579 26.18 -4.48 14.43
N ASP A 580 27.02 -3.69 13.77
CA ASP A 580 26.61 -2.48 13.07
C ASP A 580 25.79 -2.79 11.82
N ASP A 581 26.11 -3.89 11.13
CA ASP A 581 25.34 -4.40 10.00
C ASP A 581 24.16 -5.26 10.49
N PHE A 582 22.97 -4.66 10.52
CA PHE A 582 21.74 -5.28 10.98
C PHE A 582 21.18 -6.32 10.01
N ALA A 583 21.61 -6.35 8.74
CA ALA A 583 21.20 -7.41 7.83
C ALA A 583 21.72 -8.78 8.30
N LEU A 584 22.89 -8.77 8.95
CA LEU A 584 23.47 -9.96 9.56
C LEU A 584 22.59 -10.54 10.67
N HIS A 585 21.73 -9.74 11.34
CA HIS A 585 20.88 -10.20 12.45
C HIS A 585 19.84 -11.22 12.00
N SER A 586 19.41 -11.13 10.73
CA SER A 586 18.43 -12.06 10.13
C SER A 586 19.07 -13.18 9.33
N THR A 587 20.37 -13.07 9.01
CA THR A 587 21.12 -14.06 8.21
C THR A 587 22.15 -14.81 9.07
N LYS A 588 23.39 -14.31 9.16
CA LYS A 588 24.52 -14.99 9.81
C LYS A 588 24.40 -15.08 11.33
N LEU A 589 23.73 -14.10 11.94
CA LEU A 589 23.58 -13.96 13.38
C LEU A 589 22.19 -14.35 13.88
N ARG A 590 21.35 -14.93 13.01
CA ARG A 590 20.08 -15.54 13.41
C ARG A 590 20.38 -16.63 14.45
N PRO A 591 19.77 -16.60 15.64
CA PRO A 591 19.99 -17.61 16.66
C PRO A 591 19.55 -19.00 16.16
N THR A 592 20.47 -19.96 16.17
CA THR A 592 20.19 -21.36 15.84
C THR A 592 20.00 -22.22 17.10
N VAL A 593 20.27 -21.64 18.26
CA VAL A 593 20.16 -22.29 19.56
C VAL A 593 19.49 -21.36 20.57
N GLU A 594 18.56 -21.90 21.35
CA GLU A 594 17.99 -21.32 22.56
C GLU A 594 18.44 -22.13 23.78
N ILE A 595 19.00 -21.46 24.78
CA ILE A 595 19.41 -22.07 26.05
C ILE A 595 18.66 -21.44 27.22
N PHE A 596 18.48 -22.22 28.28
CA PHE A 596 17.68 -21.88 29.47
C PHE A 596 16.20 -21.66 29.15
N THR A 597 15.64 -22.43 28.21
CA THR A 597 14.24 -22.28 27.78
C THR A 597 13.22 -22.47 28.90
N LYS A 598 13.58 -23.13 30.00
CA LYS A 598 12.74 -23.21 31.21
C LYS A 598 12.46 -21.85 31.86
N ASP A 599 13.36 -20.88 31.69
CA ASP A 599 13.28 -19.53 32.26
C ASP A 599 12.67 -18.53 31.25
N ARG A 600 12.30 -19.00 30.05
CA ARG A 600 11.64 -18.19 29.01
C ARG A 600 10.27 -17.74 29.50
N VAL A 601 9.97 -16.45 29.30
CA VAL A 601 8.64 -15.91 29.60
C VAL A 601 7.56 -16.61 28.77
N THR A 602 6.44 -16.96 29.41
CA THR A 602 5.42 -17.86 28.85
C THR A 602 4.74 -17.33 27.58
N TRP A 603 4.65 -16.02 27.44
CA TRP A 603 4.04 -15.37 26.27
C TRP A 603 4.97 -15.27 25.06
N LYS A 604 6.28 -15.54 25.22
CA LYS A 604 7.24 -15.52 24.11
C LYS A 604 7.33 -16.93 23.50
N PRO A 605 6.94 -17.13 22.24
CA PRO A 605 7.11 -18.42 21.58
C PRO A 605 8.60 -18.76 21.37
N PRO A 606 8.92 -20.05 21.18
CA PRO A 606 10.22 -20.46 20.69
C PRO A 606 10.59 -19.77 19.38
N THR A 607 11.87 -19.49 19.19
CA THR A 607 12.43 -19.03 17.94
C THR A 607 12.38 -20.17 16.92
N GLU A 608 11.72 -19.90 15.80
CA GLU A 608 11.54 -20.88 14.73
C GLU A 608 12.88 -21.43 14.23
N GLY A 609 12.98 -22.76 14.18
CA GLY A 609 14.17 -23.49 13.70
C GLY A 609 15.34 -23.56 14.69
N ALA A 610 15.25 -22.92 15.85
CA ALA A 610 16.30 -22.98 16.86
C ALA A 610 16.20 -24.27 17.70
N GLN A 611 17.34 -24.93 17.93
CA GLN A 611 17.42 -26.03 18.89
C GLN A 611 17.23 -25.50 20.31
N GLN A 612 16.41 -26.16 21.11
CA GLN A 612 16.03 -25.70 22.44
C GLN A 612 16.64 -26.57 23.53
N PHE A 613 17.28 -25.93 24.51
CA PHE A 613 17.87 -26.59 25.67
C PHE A 613 17.42 -25.91 26.97
N GLU A 614 16.97 -26.69 27.93
CA GLU A 614 16.57 -26.18 29.26
C GLU A 614 17.76 -25.69 30.09
N ALA A 615 18.98 -26.07 29.72
CA ALA A 615 20.24 -25.64 30.31
C ALA A 615 21.29 -25.42 29.20
N ALA A 616 22.45 -24.86 29.54
CA ALA A 616 23.56 -24.76 28.59
C ALA A 616 24.08 -26.17 28.20
N PRO A 617 24.25 -26.48 26.90
CA PRO A 617 24.87 -27.73 26.46
C PRO A 617 26.29 -27.86 27.02
N THR A 618 26.64 -29.04 27.53
CA THR A 618 27.97 -29.38 28.05
C THR A 618 28.99 -29.54 26.95
#